data_AF-A0AAU4KST6-F1
#
_entry.id   AF-A0AAU4KST6-F1
#
_cell.length_a   1.000
_cell.length_b   1.000
_cell.length_c   1.000
_cell.angle_alpha   90.00
_cell.angle_beta   90.00
_cell.angle_gamma   90.00
#
_symmetry.space_group_name_H-M   'P 1'
#
loop_
_entity.id
_entity.type
_entity.pdbx_description
1 polymer ?
#
loop_
_entity_poly.entity_id
_entity_poly.type
_entity_poly.pdbx_seq_one_letter_code
_entity_poly.pdbx_strand_id
1 'polypeptide(L)'
;MTATTRSAVDRAPATAATPVASPRLVIRAGAPTPEELAALVAALVVSRPAAAAPVARRLDGWASPEHRLRTPHSPGPDGWRASARHR
;
A
#
# COMPACT_ATOMS: atom_id res chain seq x y z
N MET A 1 -27.64 -11.88 34.31
CA MET A 1 -26.20 -12.23 34.41
C MET A 1 -26.06 -13.68 33.97
N THR A 2 -25.74 -13.92 32.70
CA THR A 2 -25.54 -15.27 32.14
C THR A 2 -24.38 -15.25 31.14
N ALA A 3 -23.61 -16.33 31.22
CA ALA A 3 -22.29 -16.58 30.65
C ALA A 3 -22.24 -16.59 29.11
N THR A 4 -21.03 -16.43 28.55
CA THR A 4 -20.50 -17.33 27.50
C THR A 4 -18.97 -17.19 27.41
N THR A 5 -18.29 -18.32 27.54
CA THR A 5 -16.85 -18.53 27.37
C THR A 5 -16.46 -18.50 25.89
N ARG A 6 -15.22 -18.09 25.56
CA ARG A 6 -14.48 -18.66 24.41
C ARG A 6 -12.97 -18.47 24.54
N SER A 7 -12.34 -19.56 25.01
CA SER A 7 -11.14 -20.16 24.40
C SER A 7 -10.01 -19.21 23.99
N ALA A 8 -9.07 -18.98 24.91
CA ALA A 8 -7.71 -18.57 24.56
C ALA A 8 -7.00 -19.78 23.93
N VAL A 9 -6.89 -19.78 22.60
CA VAL A 9 -6.00 -20.68 21.87
C VAL A 9 -4.58 -20.34 22.29
N ASP A 10 -3.92 -21.30 22.95
CA ASP A 10 -2.48 -21.37 23.04
C ASP A 10 -1.92 -21.46 21.62
N ARG A 11 -1.35 -20.34 21.15
CA ARG A 11 -0.70 -20.30 19.84
C ARG A 11 0.75 -20.70 20.06
N ALA A 12 1.03 -22.00 19.92
CA ALA A 12 2.38 -22.48 19.68
C ALA A 12 3.04 -21.63 18.58
N PRO A 13 4.34 -21.29 18.68
CA PRO A 13 4.99 -20.48 17.68
C PRO A 13 4.90 -21.22 16.35
N ALA A 14 4.08 -20.69 15.43
CA ALA A 14 4.14 -21.08 14.04
C ALA A 14 5.60 -20.86 13.62
N THR A 15 6.32 -21.94 13.32
CA THR A 15 7.60 -21.86 12.63
C THR A 15 7.37 -20.95 11.44
N ALA A 16 7.97 -19.76 11.50
CA ALA A 16 7.80 -18.74 10.47
C ALA A 16 8.36 -19.33 9.18
N ALA A 17 7.49 -19.92 8.37
CA ALA A 17 7.82 -20.31 7.02
C ALA A 17 8.27 -19.03 6.31
N THR A 18 9.55 -18.95 5.96
CA THR A 18 10.09 -17.82 5.24
C THR A 18 9.29 -17.68 3.94
N PRO A 19 8.56 -16.57 3.72
CA PRO A 19 7.82 -16.42 2.49
C PRO A 19 8.83 -16.40 1.34
N VAL A 20 8.78 -17.42 0.48
CA VAL A 20 9.56 -17.46 -0.75
C VAL A 20 9.06 -16.32 -1.64
N ALA A 21 9.84 -15.24 -1.69
CA ALA A 21 9.48 -14.05 -2.45
C ALA A 21 9.38 -14.42 -3.94
N SER A 22 8.28 -14.02 -4.58
CA SER A 22 8.13 -14.22 -6.02
C SER A 22 9.17 -13.38 -6.79
N PRO A 23 9.71 -13.89 -7.91
CA PRO A 23 10.70 -13.17 -8.70
C PRO A 23 10.10 -11.87 -9.22
N ARG A 24 10.81 -10.75 -9.01
CA ARG A 24 10.37 -9.42 -9.47
C ARG A 24 10.57 -9.21 -10.97
N LEU A 25 11.43 -10.02 -11.60
CA LEU A 25 11.77 -9.97 -13.02
C LEU A 25 12.00 -11.40 -13.51
N VAL A 26 11.42 -11.71 -14.67
CA VAL A 26 11.52 -13.04 -15.32
C VAL A 26 11.71 -12.84 -16.81
N ILE A 27 12.73 -13.48 -17.38
CA ILE A 27 12.93 -13.52 -18.83
C ILE A 27 11.92 -14.54 -19.39
N ARG A 28 10.97 -14.08 -20.21
CA ARG A 28 9.93 -14.95 -20.78
C ARG A 28 10.32 -15.60 -22.10
N ALA A 29 11.27 -15.01 -22.82
CA ALA A 29 11.74 -15.49 -24.12
C ALA A 29 13.16 -15.00 -24.41
N GLY A 30 13.87 -15.72 -25.27
CA GLY A 30 15.24 -15.43 -25.68
C GLY A 30 16.31 -16.00 -24.73
N ALA A 31 17.57 -15.86 -25.13
CA ALA A 31 18.75 -16.22 -24.35
C ALA A 31 19.71 -15.02 -24.35
N PRO A 32 19.52 -14.04 -23.45
CA PRO A 32 20.35 -12.84 -23.46
C PRO A 32 21.80 -13.21 -23.16
N THR A 33 22.72 -12.48 -23.79
CA THR A 33 24.14 -12.68 -23.53
C THR A 33 24.50 -12.17 -22.12
N PRO A 34 25.64 -12.60 -21.55
CA PRO A 34 26.11 -12.10 -20.26
C PRO A 34 26.21 -10.57 -20.21
N GLU A 35 26.61 -9.95 -21.33
CA GLU A 35 26.77 -8.50 -21.45
C GLU A 35 25.42 -7.78 -21.43
N GLU A 36 24.40 -8.33 -22.11
CA GLU A 36 23.05 -7.78 -22.10
C GLU A 36 22.41 -7.88 -20.71
N LEU A 37 22.63 -9.00 -20.02
CA LEU A 37 22.22 -9.15 -18.62
C LEU A 37 22.91 -8.13 -17.71
N ALA A 38 24.22 -7.92 -17.89
CA ALA A 38 24.97 -6.93 -17.12
C ALA A 38 24.45 -5.50 -17.38
N ALA A 39 24.18 -5.14 -18.64
CA ALA A 39 23.63 -3.85 -19.01
C ALA A 39 22.24 -3.62 -18.40
N LEU A 40 21.36 -4.64 -18.42
CA LEU A 40 20.05 -4.57 -17.79
C LEU A 40 20.16 -4.36 -16.27
N VAL A 41 21.02 -5.12 -15.59
CA VAL A 41 21.24 -4.98 -14.15
C VAL A 41 21.77 -3.59 -13.82
N ALA A 42 22.75 -3.08 -14.58
CA ALA A 42 23.29 -1.74 -14.40
C ALA A 42 22.21 -0.66 -14.56
N ALA A 43 21.37 -0.78 -15.59
CA ALA A 43 20.26 0.14 -15.81
C ALA A 43 19.25 0.12 -14.65
N LEU A 44 18.93 -1.05 -14.09
CA LEU A 44 18.03 -1.18 -12.93
C LEU A 44 18.62 -0.58 -11.67
N VAL A 45 19.93 -0.72 -11.45
CA VAL A 45 20.64 -0.13 -10.31
C VAL A 45 20.62 1.40 -10.41
N VAL A 46 20.91 1.94 -11.59
CA VAL A 46 20.91 3.40 -11.84
C VAL A 46 19.49 3.98 -11.75
N SER A 47 18.50 3.27 -12.26
CA SER A 47 17.10 3.74 -12.29
C SER A 47 16.36 3.55 -10.97
N ARG A 48 17.02 3.00 -9.94
CA ARG A 48 16.40 2.74 -8.66
C ARG A 48 16.01 4.07 -8.02
N PRO A 49 14.71 4.37 -7.84
CA PRO A 49 14.32 5.59 -7.15
C PRO A 49 14.86 5.55 -5.72
N ALA A 50 15.23 6.72 -5.19
CA ALA A 50 15.50 6.87 -3.77
C ALA A 50 14.33 6.27 -2.98
N ALA A 51 14.63 5.54 -1.90
CA ALA A 51 13.60 4.94 -1.07
C ALA A 51 12.64 6.05 -0.63
N ALA A 52 11.41 6.02 -1.15
CA ALA A 52 10.41 7.00 -0.79
C ALA A 52 10.19 6.89 0.71
N ALA A 53 10.34 8.00 1.43
CA ALA A 53 9.91 8.09 2.81
C ALA A 53 8.46 7.58 2.89
N PRO A 54 8.07 6.86 3.96
CA PRO A 54 6.71 6.38 4.10
C PRO A 54 5.76 7.57 3.95
N VAL A 55 5.05 7.61 2.84
CA VAL A 55 4.03 8.62 2.60
C VAL A 55 2.95 8.34 3.64
N ALA A 56 2.68 9.31 4.51
CA ALA A 56 1.53 9.26 5.40
C ALA A 56 0.32 8.88 4.53
N ARG A 57 -0.30 7.73 4.83
CA ARG A 57 -1.44 7.25 4.07
C ARG A 57 -2.48 8.36 4.08
N ARG A 58 -2.69 9.02 2.94
CA ARG A 58 -3.82 9.93 2.79
C ARG A 58 -5.04 9.09 3.10
N LEU A 59 -5.78 9.46 4.14
CA LEU A 59 -7.05 8.83 4.42
C LEU A 59 -7.91 9.05 3.18
N ASP A 60 -8.51 7.96 2.70
CA ASP A 60 -9.41 8.04 1.56
C ASP A 60 -10.51 9.04 1.95
N GLY A 61 -10.66 10.12 1.19
CA GLY A 61 -11.60 11.20 1.54
C GLY A 61 -13.00 10.67 1.84
N TRP A 62 -13.43 9.65 1.10
CA TRP A 62 -14.66 8.89 1.28
C TRP A 62 -14.83 8.22 2.66
N ALA A 63 -13.74 7.88 3.33
CA ALA A 63 -13.74 7.30 4.67
C ALA A 63 -13.69 8.37 5.78
N SER A 64 -13.70 9.67 5.43
CA SER A 64 -13.63 10.74 6.42
C SER A 64 -14.84 10.71 7.36
N PRO A 65 -14.63 10.74 8.69
CA PRO A 65 -15.72 10.83 9.67
C PRO A 65 -16.62 12.05 9.48
N GLU A 66 -16.10 13.11 8.85
CA GLU A 66 -16.88 14.32 8.58
C GLU A 66 -18.04 14.09 7.61
N HIS A 67 -17.98 13.05 6.76
CA HIS A 67 -19.14 12.65 5.93
C HIS A 67 -20.29 12.05 6.75
N ARG A 68 -20.00 11.54 7.96
CA ARG A 68 -21.03 11.05 8.88
C ARG A 68 -21.74 12.20 9.60
N LEU A 69 -21.13 13.39 9.59
CA LEU A 69 -21.69 14.62 10.14
C LEU A 69 -22.28 15.42 8.96
N ARG A 70 -23.53 15.86 9.06
CA ARG A 70 -24.10 16.74 8.03
C ARG A 70 -23.56 18.15 8.19
N THR A 71 -22.31 18.39 7.78
CA THR A 71 -21.71 19.72 7.77
C THR A 71 -22.28 20.53 6.60
N PRO A 72 -22.95 21.66 6.85
CA PRO A 72 -23.47 22.51 5.79
C PRO A 72 -22.36 22.99 4.87
N HIS A 73 -22.58 22.93 3.56
CA HIS A 73 -21.65 23.50 2.59
C HIS A 73 -21.92 25.00 2.47
N SER A 74 -20.86 25.81 2.43
CA SER A 74 -21.00 27.24 2.19
C SER A 74 -21.36 27.48 0.71
N PRO A 75 -22.38 28.28 0.38
CA PRO A 75 -22.68 28.62 -1.01
C PRO A 75 -21.59 29.53 -1.59
N GLY A 76 -21.11 29.20 -2.78
CA GLY A 76 -20.15 30.02 -3.53
C GLY A 76 -19.09 29.20 -4.27
N PRO A 77 -18.27 29.85 -5.12
CA PRO A 77 -17.25 29.18 -5.95
C PRO A 77 -16.27 28.34 -5.12
N ASP A 78 -15.86 28.83 -3.95
CA ASP A 78 -14.94 28.12 -3.06
C ASP A 78 -15.63 27.00 -2.27
N GLY A 79 -16.93 27.12 -2.01
CA GLY A 79 -17.73 26.09 -1.34
C GLY A 79 -17.93 24.84 -2.19
N TRP A 80 -18.15 25.01 -3.50
CA TRP A 80 -18.23 23.89 -4.46
C TRP A 80 -16.87 23.21 -4.66
N ARG A 81 -15.76 23.95 -4.56
CA ARG A 81 -14.42 23.37 -4.62
C ARG A 81 -14.04 22.61 -3.35
N ALA A 82 -14.60 23.01 -2.21
CA ALA A 82 -14.37 22.35 -0.92
C ALA A 82 -15.09 21.00 -0.83
N SER A 83 -16.25 20.81 -1.47
CA SER A 83 -16.99 19.53 -1.44
C SER A 83 -16.24 18.35 -2.07
N ALA A 84 -15.24 18.62 -2.92
CA ALA A 84 -14.39 17.62 -3.54
C ALA A 84 -13.05 17.41 -2.82
N ARG A 85 -12.78 18.16 -1.74
CA ARG A 85 -11.51 18.14 -1.01
C ARG A 85 -11.73 17.79 0.45
N HIS A 86 -11.59 16.51 0.77
CA HIS A 86 -11.40 16.05 2.14
C HIS A 86 -9.91 16.16 2.49
N ARG A 87 -9.59 16.81 3.63
CA ARG A 87 -8.23 17.15 4.05
C ARG A 87 -7.63 16.07 4.94
#